data_AF-A0A0C2ZP96-F1
#
_entry.id   AF-A0A0C2ZP96-F1
#
_cell.length_a   1.000
_cell.length_b   1.000
_cell.length_c   1.000
_cell.angle_alpha   90.00
_cell.angle_beta   90.00
_cell.angle_gamma   90.00
#
_symmetry.space_group_name_H-M   'P 1'
#
loop_
_entity.id
_entity.type
_entity.pdbx_description
1 polymer ?
#
loop_
_entity_poly.entity_id
_entity_poly.type
_entity_poly.pdbx_seq_one_letter_code
_entity_poly.pdbx_strand_id
1 'polypeptide(L)'
;LRFVGQLEHGLYTPHEVTIHPEVIQYYLQGSAIQSSPSTQVSSSSDIDDEEWEDIPPETPDFTMVASLIADEQATQFLNEGAKVPGDQNPFNHTDAEAVFKQALDEVEAVGHIPSGLGMLEEEWDEDGYSEIEVISSKRQGKKNITVMLPDFIWRPRAIRWCQALTVLYHTLDAIMDTE
;
A
#
# COMPACT_ATOMS: atom_id res chain seq x y z
N LEU A 1 -11.66 -19.53 -0.28
CA LEU A 1 -10.19 -19.76 -0.17
C LEU A 1 -9.46 -18.42 -0.22
N ARG A 2 -8.69 -18.04 0.81
CA ARG A 2 -7.81 -16.86 0.75
C ARG A 2 -6.38 -17.34 0.56
N PHE A 3 -5.84 -17.24 -0.65
CA PHE A 3 -4.55 -17.85 -0.96
C PHE A 3 -3.33 -17.07 -0.48
N VAL A 4 -3.34 -15.73 -0.40
CA VAL A 4 -2.09 -14.99 -0.10
C VAL A 4 -2.36 -13.65 0.59
N GLY A 5 -3.20 -13.67 1.63
CA GLY A 5 -3.41 -12.52 2.51
C GLY A 5 -2.68 -12.66 3.84
N GLN A 6 -1.49 -13.25 3.88
CA GLN A 6 -0.72 -13.32 5.13
C GLN A 6 -0.09 -11.94 5.41
N LEU A 7 -0.65 -11.26 6.41
CA LEU A 7 -0.12 -10.01 6.99
C LEU A 7 1.26 -10.21 7.68
N GLU A 8 1.72 -11.45 7.80
CA GLU A 8 2.84 -11.84 8.68
C GLU A 8 4.23 -11.38 8.20
N HIS A 9 4.37 -11.01 6.93
CA HIS A 9 5.67 -10.67 6.34
C HIS A 9 5.77 -9.23 5.85
N GLY A 10 4.73 -8.42 6.06
CA GLY A 10 4.83 -6.98 5.89
C GLY A 10 5.37 -6.38 7.17
N LEU A 11 6.68 -6.13 7.25
CA LEU A 11 7.21 -5.20 8.26
C LEU A 11 6.71 -3.81 7.91
N TYR A 12 5.49 -3.49 8.34
CA TYR A 12 5.04 -2.12 8.44
C TYR A 12 5.80 -1.53 9.61
N THR A 13 6.98 -0.98 9.35
CA THR A 13 7.55 -0.03 10.30
C THR A 13 6.47 1.03 10.49
N PRO A 14 6.03 1.32 11.72
CA PRO A 14 5.20 2.48 11.96
C PRO A 14 6.03 3.66 11.46
N HIS A 15 5.75 4.11 10.24
CA HIS A 15 6.29 5.36 9.77
C HIS A 15 5.60 6.37 10.67
N GLU A 16 6.30 6.81 11.69
CA GLU A 16 5.95 8.01 12.43
C GLU A 16 5.73 9.06 11.35
N VAL A 17 4.46 9.38 11.09
CA VAL A 17 4.05 10.23 9.97
C VAL A 17 4.58 11.61 10.28
N THR A 18 5.82 11.85 9.85
CA THR A 18 6.49 13.13 10.02
C THR A 18 5.97 13.99 8.88
N ILE A 19 4.90 14.74 9.16
CA ILE A 19 4.36 15.72 8.23
C ILE A 19 5.48 16.74 7.97
N HIS A 20 5.88 16.90 6.71
CA HIS A 20 6.95 17.81 6.33
C HIS A 20 6.59 19.24 6.78
N PRO A 21 7.50 20.00 7.41
CA PRO A 21 7.17 21.30 8.01
C PRO A 21 6.62 22.31 6.99
N GLU A 22 6.99 22.20 5.72
CA GLU A 22 6.44 23.04 4.64
C GLU A 22 4.94 22.79 4.39
N VAL A 23 4.46 21.56 4.63
CA VAL A 23 3.03 21.24 4.53
C VAL A 23 2.27 21.97 5.64
N ILE A 24 2.82 21.99 6.85
CA ILE A 24 2.24 22.73 7.99
C ILE A 24 2.21 24.24 7.68
N GLN A 25 3.30 24.79 7.13
CA GLN A 25 3.38 26.20 6.75
C GLN A 25 2.38 26.58 5.65
N TYR A 26 2.16 25.71 4.66
CA TYR A 26 1.20 25.94 3.58
C TYR A 26 -0.23 26.17 4.11
N TYR A 27 -0.68 25.34 5.06
CA TYR A 27 -2.01 25.51 5.66
C TYR A 27 -2.09 26.68 6.65
N LEU A 28 -0.98 27.01 7.34
CA LEU A 28 -0.93 28.17 8.24
C LEU A 28 -0.89 29.51 7.48
N GLN A 29 -0.23 29.58 6.33
CA GLN A 29 -0.13 30.81 5.52
C GLN A 29 -1.42 31.16 4.75
N GLY A 30 -2.30 30.19 4.51
CA GLY A 30 -3.60 30.41 3.86
C GLY A 30 -4.63 31.12 4.75
N SER A 31 -4.44 31.11 6.07
CA SER A 31 -5.24 31.89 7.02
C SER A 31 -4.61 33.27 7.22
N ALA A 32 -4.68 34.11 6.18
CA ALA A 32 -4.36 35.53 6.32
C ALA A 32 -5.40 36.19 7.23
N ILE A 33 -5.08 36.27 8.52
CA ILE A 33 -5.72 37.20 9.45
C ILE A 33 -5.53 38.59 8.85
N GLN A 34 -6.66 39.23 8.50
CA GLN A 34 -6.69 40.57 7.94
C GLN A 34 -6.20 41.59 8.98
N SER A 35 -4.90 41.82 9.03
CA SER A 35 -4.33 42.97 9.74
C SER A 35 -4.49 44.21 8.86
N SER A 36 -5.58 44.96 9.06
CA SER A 36 -5.74 46.30 8.49
C SER A 36 -4.85 47.32 9.23
N PRO A 37 -4.44 48.42 8.56
CA PRO A 37 -3.21 49.15 8.88
C PRO A 37 -3.47 50.52 9.54
N SER A 38 -2.67 50.89 10.53
CA SER A 38 -2.30 52.27 10.90
C SER A 38 -1.21 52.14 11.98
N THR A 39 -0.13 52.90 12.10
CA THR A 39 0.18 54.28 11.71
C THR A 39 1.71 54.38 11.61
N GLN A 40 2.19 55.19 10.67
CA GLN A 40 3.59 55.53 10.45
C GLN A 40 4.25 56.11 11.71
N VAL A 41 5.49 55.74 12.02
CA VAL A 41 6.45 56.66 12.65
C VAL A 41 7.87 56.42 12.14
N SER A 42 8.51 57.53 11.82
CA SER A 42 9.89 57.69 11.39
C SER A 42 10.88 57.47 12.53
N SER A 43 12.08 57.00 12.15
CA SER A 43 13.40 57.43 12.64
C SER A 43 13.47 58.19 13.97
N SER A 44 14.03 57.60 15.02
CA SER A 44 15.46 57.72 15.37
C SER A 44 15.74 57.23 16.79
N SER A 45 16.92 56.62 16.95
CA SER A 45 17.79 56.58 18.14
C SER A 45 17.36 55.84 19.41
N ASP A 46 18.35 55.07 19.86
CA ASP A 46 18.69 54.67 21.22
C ASP A 46 18.09 53.38 21.77
N ILE A 47 19.03 52.44 21.92
CA ILE A 47 18.96 51.20 22.67
C ILE A 47 18.63 51.55 24.12
N ASP A 48 17.51 51.08 24.60
CA ASP A 48 17.28 50.82 26.02
C ASP A 48 16.68 49.42 26.15
N ASP A 49 17.20 48.69 27.14
CA ASP A 49 16.86 47.31 27.49
C ASP A 49 15.37 47.21 27.88
N GLU A 50 14.51 46.85 26.93
CA GLU A 50 13.11 46.48 27.21
C GLU A 50 13.02 44.96 27.39
N GLU A 51 12.86 44.58 28.66
CA GLU A 51 12.12 43.42 29.17
C GLU A 51 11.31 42.73 28.06
N TRP A 52 11.78 41.56 27.60
CA TRP A 52 11.03 40.71 26.70
C TRP A 52 9.71 40.35 27.39
N GLU A 53 8.61 41.03 27.02
CA GLU A 53 7.28 40.56 27.39
C GLU A 53 7.16 39.13 26.87
N ASP A 54 6.92 38.19 27.78
CA ASP A 54 6.63 36.79 27.47
C ASP A 54 5.39 36.76 26.55
N ILE A 55 5.63 36.80 25.23
CA ILE A 55 4.64 36.47 24.23
C ILE A 55 4.23 35.03 24.57
N PRO A 56 2.97 34.78 24.98
CA PRO A 56 2.52 33.42 25.22
C PRO A 56 2.81 32.65 23.93
N PRO A 57 3.44 31.47 23.99
CA PRO A 57 3.63 30.69 22.77
C PRO A 57 2.23 30.44 22.22
N GLU A 58 1.85 31.14 21.15
CA GLU A 58 0.69 30.78 20.35
C GLU A 58 1.02 29.38 19.82
N THR A 59 0.64 28.36 20.58
CA THR A 59 0.68 26.98 20.13
C THR A 59 -0.21 26.98 18.88
N PRO A 60 0.35 26.78 17.67
CA PRO A 60 -0.48 26.78 16.48
C PRO A 60 -1.56 25.74 16.69
N ASP A 61 -2.81 26.12 16.45
CA ASP A 61 -3.94 25.22 16.67
C ASP A 61 -3.90 24.09 15.63
N PHE A 62 -3.10 23.07 15.95
CA PHE A 62 -2.89 21.90 15.12
C PHE A 62 -4.20 21.14 14.87
N THR A 63 -5.24 21.35 15.68
CA THR A 63 -6.56 20.75 15.45
C THR A 63 -7.26 21.36 14.24
N MET A 64 -7.08 22.65 13.99
CA MET A 64 -7.60 23.34 12.81
C MET A 64 -6.85 22.91 11.53
N VAL A 65 -5.52 22.77 11.61
CA VAL A 65 -4.69 22.27 10.50
C VAL A 65 -5.05 20.82 10.15
N ALA A 66 -5.24 19.96 11.15
CA ALA A 66 -5.66 18.58 10.94
C ALA A 66 -7.04 18.50 10.26
N SER A 67 -7.97 19.39 10.63
CA SER A 67 -9.30 19.46 10.02
C SER A 67 -9.24 19.89 8.55
N LEU A 68 -8.42 20.89 8.22
CA LEU A 68 -8.21 21.33 6.83
C LEU A 68 -7.61 20.24 5.94
N ILE A 69 -6.60 19.52 6.45
CA ILE A 69 -6.01 18.37 5.75
C ILE A 69 -7.04 17.27 5.53
N ALA A 70 -7.87 16.98 6.55
CA ALA A 70 -8.91 15.98 6.46
C ALA A 70 -9.96 16.34 5.39
N ASP A 71 -10.40 17.60 5.33
CA ASP A 71 -11.37 18.08 4.34
C ASP A 71 -10.80 18.04 2.90
N GLU A 72 -9.54 18.44 2.72
CA GLU A 72 -8.88 18.38 1.40
C GLU A 72 -8.70 16.93 0.93
N GLN A 73 -8.29 16.03 1.82
CA GLN A 73 -8.08 14.62 1.49
C GLN A 73 -9.36 13.79 1.49
N ALA A 74 -10.48 14.29 2.03
CA ALA A 74 -11.75 13.57 2.05
C ALA A 74 -12.14 13.08 0.64
N THR A 75 -11.92 13.92 -0.38
CA THR A 75 -12.20 13.57 -1.78
C THR A 75 -11.31 12.47 -2.35
N GLN A 76 -10.10 12.27 -1.81
CA GLN A 76 -9.17 11.23 -2.23
C GLN A 76 -9.53 9.85 -1.65
N PHE A 77 -10.23 9.84 -0.51
CA PHE A 77 -10.73 8.62 0.14
C PHE A 77 -12.14 8.22 -0.30
N LEU A 78 -12.87 9.09 -1.01
CA LEU A 78 -14.20 8.81 -1.58
C LEU A 78 -14.18 7.89 -2.82
N ASN A 79 -13.25 6.93 -2.88
CA ASN A 79 -13.35 5.88 -3.87
C ASN A 79 -14.48 4.94 -3.43
N GLU A 80 -15.53 4.82 -4.24
CA GLU A 80 -16.54 3.77 -4.06
C GLU A 80 -15.80 2.43 -3.93
N GLY A 81 -15.94 1.77 -2.78
CA GLY A 81 -15.23 0.54 -2.49
C GLY A 81 -15.44 -0.44 -3.64
N ALA A 82 -14.36 -1.06 -4.11
CA ALA A 82 -14.46 -2.07 -5.16
C ALA A 82 -15.51 -3.11 -4.74
N LYS A 83 -16.46 -3.40 -5.64
CA LYS A 83 -17.50 -4.40 -5.37
C LYS A 83 -16.81 -5.69 -4.97
N VAL A 84 -17.06 -6.13 -3.74
CA VAL A 84 -16.52 -7.40 -3.25
C VAL A 84 -17.08 -8.50 -4.16
N PRO A 85 -16.22 -9.31 -4.80
CA PRO A 85 -16.68 -10.47 -5.56
C PRO A 85 -17.58 -11.32 -4.67
N GLY A 86 -18.66 -11.87 -5.23
CA GLY A 86 -19.55 -12.76 -4.49
C GLY A 86 -18.76 -13.93 -3.90
N ASP A 87 -19.16 -14.38 -2.71
CA ASP A 87 -18.54 -15.50 -2.00
C ASP A 87 -18.90 -16.83 -2.67
N GLN A 88 -18.44 -17.02 -3.91
CA GLN A 88 -18.58 -18.25 -4.64
C GLN A 88 -17.39 -19.13 -4.30
N ASN A 89 -17.64 -20.16 -3.48
CA ASN A 89 -16.66 -21.22 -3.30
C ASN A 89 -16.49 -21.94 -4.64
N PRO A 90 -15.27 -22.04 -5.20
CA PRO A 90 -15.04 -22.81 -6.42
C PRO A 90 -15.37 -24.30 -6.23
N PHE A 91 -15.45 -24.78 -5.00
CA PHE A 91 -15.88 -26.14 -4.68
C PHE A 91 -17.38 -26.19 -4.39
N ASN A 92 -18.16 -26.73 -5.33
CA ASN A 92 -19.59 -27.00 -5.16
C ASN A 92 -19.87 -28.32 -4.41
N HIS A 93 -18.86 -29.18 -4.25
CA HIS A 93 -18.95 -30.50 -3.61
C HIS A 93 -18.31 -30.49 -2.22
N THR A 94 -18.93 -31.14 -1.24
CA THR A 94 -18.52 -31.13 0.18
C THR A 94 -17.09 -31.64 0.41
N ASP A 95 -16.63 -32.61 -0.40
CA ASP A 95 -15.32 -33.25 -0.21
C ASP A 95 -14.21 -32.69 -1.10
N ALA A 96 -14.56 -31.91 -2.14
CA ALA A 96 -13.59 -31.42 -3.13
C ALA A 96 -12.54 -30.48 -2.51
N GLU A 97 -12.95 -29.65 -1.56
CA GLU A 97 -12.04 -28.76 -0.84
C GLU A 97 -11.02 -29.55 0.00
N ALA A 98 -11.42 -30.67 0.59
CA ALA A 98 -10.52 -31.53 1.37
C ALA A 98 -9.50 -32.23 0.46
N VAL A 99 -9.95 -32.74 -0.69
CA VAL A 99 -9.08 -33.34 -1.71
C VAL A 99 -8.08 -32.31 -2.25
N PHE A 100 -8.53 -31.09 -2.53
CA PHE A 100 -7.65 -30.00 -2.95
C PHE A 100 -6.56 -29.70 -1.92
N LYS A 101 -6.94 -29.54 -0.65
CA LYS A 101 -6.00 -29.25 0.44
C LYS A 101 -4.97 -30.37 0.60
N GLN A 102 -5.42 -31.62 0.60
CA GLN A 102 -4.53 -32.78 0.71
C GLN A 102 -3.56 -32.84 -0.47
N ALA A 103 -4.05 -32.70 -1.70
CA ALA A 103 -3.21 -32.73 -2.90
C ALA A 103 -2.19 -31.58 -2.92
N LEU A 104 -2.58 -30.39 -2.46
CA LEU A 104 -1.66 -29.26 -2.33
C LEU A 104 -0.54 -29.55 -1.32
N ASP A 105 -0.86 -30.10 -0.15
CA ASP A 105 0.13 -30.47 0.86
C ASP A 105 1.12 -31.52 0.32
N GLU A 106 0.64 -32.49 -0.47
CA GLU A 106 1.48 -33.51 -1.12
C GLU A 106 2.41 -32.89 -2.18
N VAL A 107 1.91 -31.99 -3.02
CA VAL A 107 2.71 -31.29 -4.04
C VAL A 107 3.75 -30.37 -3.40
N GLU A 108 3.38 -29.67 -2.34
CA GLU A 108 4.30 -28.83 -1.54
C GLU A 108 5.42 -29.70 -0.94
N ALA A 109 5.08 -30.87 -0.37
CA ALA A 109 6.06 -31.79 0.22
C ALA A 109 7.04 -32.39 -0.80
N VAL A 110 6.59 -32.64 -2.03
CA VAL A 110 7.42 -33.15 -3.13
C VAL A 110 8.28 -32.04 -3.74
N GLY A 111 7.91 -30.76 -3.55
CA GLY A 111 8.61 -29.62 -4.16
C GLY A 111 8.43 -29.55 -5.68
N HIS A 112 7.34 -30.12 -6.21
CA HIS A 112 7.08 -30.12 -7.64
C HIS A 112 6.70 -28.72 -8.13
N ILE A 113 7.41 -28.19 -9.12
CA ILE A 113 7.11 -26.90 -9.76
C ILE A 113 6.38 -27.16 -11.09
N PRO A 114 5.11 -26.75 -11.24
CA PRO A 114 4.39 -26.91 -12.50
C PRO A 114 5.02 -26.10 -13.64
N SER A 115 5.04 -26.68 -14.84
CA SER A 115 5.43 -25.98 -16.08
C SER A 115 4.27 -25.16 -16.64
N GLY A 116 4.60 -24.23 -17.54
CA GLY A 116 3.69 -23.32 -18.21
C GLY A 116 3.29 -22.09 -17.40
N LEU A 117 3.87 -21.89 -16.21
CA LEU A 117 3.47 -20.82 -15.28
C LEU A 117 4.59 -19.81 -14.99
N GLY A 118 5.75 -19.89 -15.67
CA GLY A 118 6.84 -18.93 -15.57
C GLY A 118 7.69 -19.07 -14.31
N MET A 119 7.69 -20.25 -13.68
CA MET A 119 8.42 -20.51 -12.42
C MET A 119 9.59 -21.47 -12.58
N LEU A 120 9.70 -22.14 -13.72
CA LEU A 120 10.82 -22.98 -14.06
C LEU A 120 11.96 -22.13 -14.64
N GLU A 121 13.20 -22.49 -14.30
CA GLU A 121 14.39 -21.78 -14.79
C GLU A 121 14.50 -21.85 -16.31
N GLU A 122 13.97 -22.92 -16.92
CA GLU A 122 13.90 -23.09 -18.38
C GLU A 122 12.89 -22.16 -19.06
N GLU A 123 11.97 -21.55 -18.30
CA GLU A 123 10.94 -20.62 -18.81
C GLU A 123 11.36 -19.16 -18.67
N TRP A 124 12.49 -18.91 -18.01
CA TRP A 124 13.00 -17.56 -17.81
C TRP A 124 13.84 -17.13 -19.01
N ASP A 125 13.86 -15.82 -19.25
CA ASP A 125 14.79 -15.20 -20.19
C ASP A 125 16.24 -15.27 -19.63
N GLU A 126 17.21 -14.80 -20.40
CA GLU A 126 18.64 -14.78 -20.00
C GLU A 126 18.90 -14.06 -18.65
N ASP A 127 17.99 -13.16 -18.26
CA ASP A 127 18.05 -12.37 -17.02
C ASP A 127 17.51 -13.10 -15.77
N GLY A 128 16.90 -14.27 -15.93
CA GLY A 128 16.38 -15.10 -14.81
C GLY A 128 15.09 -14.57 -14.17
N TYR A 129 14.90 -14.87 -12.88
CA TYR A 129 13.71 -14.46 -12.12
C TYR A 129 13.78 -12.96 -11.79
N SER A 130 12.76 -12.19 -12.20
CA SER A 130 12.78 -10.73 -12.02
C SER A 130 12.69 -10.33 -10.54
N GLU A 131 13.73 -9.65 -10.06
CA GLU A 131 13.79 -9.09 -8.70
C GLU A 131 13.21 -7.67 -8.60
N ILE A 132 12.75 -7.10 -9.71
CA ILE A 132 12.27 -5.72 -9.77
C ILE A 132 11.01 -5.65 -10.63
N GLU A 133 9.96 -5.02 -10.12
CA GLU A 133 8.77 -4.69 -10.89
C GLU A 133 8.54 -3.18 -10.91
N VAL A 134 8.28 -2.64 -12.10
CA VAL A 134 8.02 -1.20 -12.29
C VAL A 134 6.54 -0.99 -12.58
N ILE A 135 5.81 -0.51 -11.58
CA ILE A 135 4.39 -0.20 -11.70
C ILE A 135 4.24 1.23 -12.21
N SER A 136 3.78 1.38 -13.46
CA SER A 136 3.52 2.70 -14.04
C SER A 136 2.13 3.22 -13.64
N SER A 137 2.05 4.35 -12.94
CA SER A 137 0.76 5.02 -12.73
C SER A 137 0.32 5.76 -13.99
N LYS A 138 -0.86 5.42 -14.52
CA LYS A 138 -1.47 6.11 -15.68
C LYS A 138 -2.24 7.38 -15.32
N ARG A 139 -2.41 7.71 -14.04
CA ARG A 139 -3.12 8.93 -13.60
C ARG A 139 -2.12 10.03 -13.23
N GLN A 140 -2.12 11.09 -14.07
CA GLN A 140 -1.46 12.40 -13.87
C GLN A 140 0.00 12.35 -13.36
N GLY A 141 0.92 12.34 -14.31
CA GLY A 141 2.37 12.40 -14.06
C GLY A 141 2.99 11.01 -14.12
N LYS A 142 4.07 10.87 -14.90
CA LYS A 142 4.84 9.63 -15.10
C LYS A 142 5.56 9.19 -13.82
N LYS A 143 4.80 8.87 -12.77
CA LYS A 143 5.35 8.31 -11.53
C LYS A 143 5.36 6.81 -11.69
N ASN A 144 6.57 6.29 -11.87
CA ASN A 144 6.84 4.86 -11.82
C ASN A 144 7.20 4.52 -10.38
N ILE A 145 6.55 3.50 -9.83
CA ILE A 145 6.93 2.93 -8.53
C ILE A 145 7.75 1.68 -8.85
N THR A 146 9.01 1.70 -8.43
CA THR A 146 9.87 0.52 -8.47
C THR A 146 9.65 -0.27 -7.19
N VAL A 147 9.18 -1.50 -7.33
CA VAL A 147 8.98 -2.45 -6.25
C VAL A 147 10.10 -3.48 -6.32
N MET A 148 10.81 -3.64 -5.20
CA MET A 148 11.77 -4.72 -5.05
C MET A 148 11.03 -6.03 -4.77
N LEU A 149 11.36 -7.06 -5.52
CA LEU A 149 10.83 -8.40 -5.41
C LEU A 149 11.94 -9.40 -5.07
N PRO A 150 12.52 -9.37 -3.85
CA PRO A 150 13.57 -10.31 -3.49
C PRO A 150 13.14 -11.77 -3.69
N ASP A 151 13.99 -12.52 -4.40
CA ASP A 151 13.78 -13.92 -4.77
C ASP A 151 13.41 -14.80 -3.58
N PHE A 152 14.10 -14.65 -2.44
CA PHE A 152 13.89 -15.45 -1.24
C PHE A 152 12.50 -15.25 -0.60
N ILE A 153 11.82 -14.15 -0.90
CA ILE A 153 10.45 -13.87 -0.42
C ILE A 153 9.44 -14.27 -1.48
N TRP A 154 9.65 -13.83 -2.72
CA TRP A 154 8.63 -13.88 -3.75
C TRP A 154 8.64 -15.20 -4.52
N ARG A 155 9.80 -15.80 -4.76
CA ARG A 155 9.89 -17.07 -5.50
C ARG A 155 9.17 -18.21 -4.77
N PRO A 156 9.35 -18.45 -3.45
CA PRO A 156 8.61 -19.50 -2.76
C PRO A 156 7.09 -19.28 -2.80
N ARG A 157 6.64 -18.02 -2.75
CA ARG A 157 5.21 -17.67 -2.82
C ARG A 157 4.63 -17.91 -4.20
N ALA A 158 5.37 -17.51 -5.24
CA ALA A 158 4.96 -17.71 -6.62
C ALA A 158 4.92 -19.20 -6.97
N ILE A 159 5.89 -20.01 -6.49
CA ILE A 159 5.86 -21.48 -6.63
C ILE A 159 4.60 -22.04 -5.96
N ARG A 160 4.35 -21.67 -4.71
CA ARG A 160 3.16 -22.11 -3.96
C ARG A 160 1.86 -21.75 -4.67
N TRP A 161 1.80 -20.54 -5.22
CA TRP A 161 0.65 -20.08 -6.00
C TRP A 161 0.45 -20.92 -7.27
N CYS A 162 1.52 -21.24 -7.99
CA CYS A 162 1.48 -22.10 -9.18
C CYS A 162 1.04 -23.53 -8.85
N GLN A 163 1.56 -24.09 -7.76
CA GLN A 163 1.15 -25.40 -7.24
C GLN A 163 -0.35 -25.40 -6.91
N ALA A 164 -0.82 -24.41 -6.15
CA ALA A 164 -2.22 -24.26 -5.81
C ALA A 164 -3.11 -24.11 -7.05
N LEU A 165 -2.70 -23.31 -8.04
CA LEU A 165 -3.46 -23.12 -9.27
C LEU A 165 -3.59 -24.42 -10.07
N THR A 166 -2.50 -25.18 -10.17
CA THR A 166 -2.47 -26.45 -10.91
C THR A 166 -3.33 -27.51 -10.25
N VAL A 167 -3.20 -27.66 -8.92
CA VAL A 167 -4.05 -28.58 -8.15
C VAL A 167 -5.51 -28.16 -8.24
N LEU A 168 -5.82 -26.86 -8.15
CA LEU A 168 -7.17 -26.36 -8.29
C LEU A 168 -7.76 -26.72 -9.65
N TYR A 169 -7.01 -26.46 -10.73
CA TYR A 169 -7.43 -26.80 -12.08
C TYR A 169 -7.77 -28.29 -12.21
N HIS A 170 -6.87 -29.18 -11.78
CA HIS A 170 -7.12 -30.63 -11.86
C HIS A 170 -8.26 -31.10 -10.97
N THR A 171 -8.43 -30.53 -9.77
CA THR A 171 -9.55 -30.90 -8.89
C THR A 171 -10.89 -30.48 -9.49
N LEU A 172 -10.98 -29.30 -10.11
CA LEU A 172 -12.21 -28.86 -10.77
C LEU A 172 -12.51 -29.68 -12.03
N ASP A 173 -11.49 -29.97 -12.83
CA ASP A 173 -11.61 -30.81 -14.04
C ASP A 173 -12.14 -32.21 -13.69
N ALA A 174 -11.56 -32.85 -12.68
CA ALA A 174 -12.00 -34.16 -12.20
C ALA A 174 -13.44 -34.18 -11.67
N ILE A 175 -13.94 -33.05 -11.15
CA ILE A 175 -15.34 -32.94 -10.69
C ILE A 175 -16.29 -32.79 -11.88
N MET A 176 -15.92 -31.99 -12.89
CA MET A 176 -16.74 -31.79 -14.09
C MET A 176 -16.87 -33.07 -14.93
N ASP A 177 -15.86 -33.93 -14.97
CA ASP A 177 -15.92 -35.21 -15.68
C ASP A 177 -16.83 -36.27 -15.02
N THR A 178 -17.28 -36.02 -13.78
CA THR A 178 -18.14 -36.96 -13.03
C THR A 178 -19.64 -36.65 -13.09
N GLU A 179 -20.05 -35.58 -13.78
CA GLU A 179 -21.45 -35.22 -14.05
C GLU A 179 -21.92 -35.68 -15.45
#